data_AF-A0A0M8XAJ5-F1
#
_entry.id   AF-A0A0M8XAJ5-F1
#
_cell.length_a   1.000
_cell.length_b   1.000
_cell.length_c   1.000
_cell.angle_alpha   90.00
_cell.angle_beta   90.00
_cell.angle_gamma   90.00
#
_symmetry.space_group_name_H-M   'P 1'
#
loop_
_entity.id
_entity.type
_entity.pdbx_description
1 polymer ?
#
loop_
_entity_poly.entity_id
_entity_poly.type
_entity_poly.pdbx_seq_one_letter_code
_entity_poly.pdbx_strand_id
1 'polypeptide(L)'
;MRPRLYPAGSVVLAMAAAGSVLAGPTGSAFAAEAGGRADLRVDVNRDGRVDVTAGSDTAGEDGWSVERGAVYLPNIDDDAKRCPVSGPGGRPLSDAELAACNDGSDKKVNGTEDAADLARIRSVPLPHLPAGATGSLKLTTGGERAHLFLKRAGKWICGRRGVVGR
;
A
#
# COMPACT_ATOMS: atom_id res chain seq x y z
N MET A 1 25.36 -15.80 80.15
CA MET A 1 24.72 -14.67 80.85
C MET A 1 23.60 -14.13 79.97
N ARG A 2 22.37 -14.02 80.50
CA ARG A 2 21.29 -13.08 80.05
C ARG A 2 21.22 -12.02 81.18
N PRO A 3 20.91 -10.72 80.95
CA PRO A 3 19.68 -10.20 80.31
C PRO A 3 20.00 -9.00 79.34
N ARG A 4 19.12 -8.11 78.87
CA ARG A 4 17.67 -7.80 79.04
C ARG A 4 16.98 -7.64 77.66
N LEU A 5 15.67 -7.44 77.66
CA LEU A 5 14.85 -6.81 76.62
C LEU A 5 14.02 -5.67 77.25
N TYR A 6 13.40 -4.84 76.39
CA TYR A 6 12.40 -3.78 76.68
C TYR A 6 12.89 -2.44 77.27
N PRO A 7 12.15 -1.31 77.10
CA PRO A 7 10.88 -1.13 76.36
C PRO A 7 10.84 0.03 75.32
N ALA A 8 9.72 0.05 74.58
CA ALA A 8 8.96 1.18 74.01
C ALA A 8 9.60 2.56 73.77
N GLY A 9 9.36 3.10 72.56
CA GLY A 9 9.56 4.51 72.22
C GLY A 9 9.07 4.85 70.81
N SER A 10 7.76 4.94 70.59
CA SER A 10 7.19 5.41 69.32
C SER A 10 7.45 6.90 69.15
N VAL A 11 8.40 7.28 68.29
CA VAL A 11 8.57 8.67 67.85
C VAL A 11 8.06 8.81 66.43
N VAL A 12 6.85 9.35 66.30
CA VAL A 12 6.30 9.78 65.00
C VAL A 12 7.00 11.10 64.64
N LEU A 13 8.02 11.03 63.79
CA LEU A 13 8.65 12.22 63.24
C LEU A 13 7.88 12.68 62.00
N ALA A 14 6.95 13.61 62.20
CA ALA A 14 6.22 14.25 61.12
C ALA A 14 7.13 15.21 60.34
N MET A 15 7.86 14.68 59.35
CA MET A 15 8.64 15.48 58.41
C MET A 15 7.71 16.17 57.41
N ALA A 16 7.35 17.42 57.71
CA ALA A 16 6.72 18.32 56.75
C ALA A 16 7.76 18.78 55.71
N ALA A 17 7.98 17.98 54.66
CA ALA A 17 8.82 18.35 53.53
C ALA A 17 8.07 19.34 52.62
N ALA A 18 8.30 20.64 52.86
CA ALA A 18 7.83 21.72 51.99
C ALA A 18 8.89 22.03 50.91
N GLY A 19 8.45 22.12 49.65
CA GLY A 19 9.29 22.49 48.50
C GLY A 19 10.07 21.31 47.89
N SER A 20 10.26 21.22 46.58
CA SER A 20 9.89 22.16 45.51
C SER A 20 9.49 21.38 44.28
N VAL A 21 8.35 21.73 43.67
CA VAL A 21 8.01 21.21 42.34
C VAL A 21 8.93 21.91 41.34
N LEU A 22 9.99 21.21 40.93
CA LEU A 22 10.75 21.59 39.74
C LEU A 22 9.82 21.42 38.54
N ALA A 23 9.10 22.50 38.22
CA ALA A 23 8.52 22.71 36.91
C ALA A 23 9.67 22.89 35.91
N GLY A 24 10.37 21.79 35.62
CA GLY A 24 11.20 21.70 34.44
C GLY A 24 10.33 22.08 33.24
N PRO A 25 10.90 22.73 32.21
CA PRO A 25 10.12 23.09 31.04
C PRO A 25 9.45 21.81 30.53
N THR A 26 8.13 21.85 30.43
CA THR A 26 7.38 20.88 29.61
C THR A 26 7.77 21.18 28.17
N GLY A 27 8.99 20.78 27.80
CA GLY A 27 9.40 20.70 26.42
C GLY A 27 8.35 19.86 25.75
N SER A 28 7.63 20.47 24.81
CA SER A 28 6.67 19.76 23.98
C SER A 28 7.40 18.55 23.44
N ALA A 29 7.01 17.36 23.92
CA ALA A 29 7.33 16.14 23.23
C ALA A 29 6.54 16.22 21.93
N PHE A 30 7.14 16.88 20.93
CA PHE A 30 6.86 16.58 19.55
C PHE A 30 7.05 15.08 19.46
N ALA A 31 5.94 14.35 19.36
CA ALA A 31 5.99 12.96 18.96
C ALA A 31 6.82 12.98 17.68
N ALA A 32 8.01 12.39 17.74
CA ALA A 32 8.85 12.27 16.56
C ALA A 32 7.96 11.68 15.47
N GLU A 33 8.00 12.26 14.27
CA GLU A 33 7.16 11.82 13.17
C GLU A 33 7.57 10.40 12.77
N ALA A 34 7.01 9.41 13.47
CA ALA A 34 7.11 7.99 13.15
C ALA A 34 6.21 7.64 11.96
N GLY A 35 5.96 8.61 11.09
CA GLY A 35 5.39 8.44 9.76
C GLY A 35 6.45 7.81 8.88
N GLY A 36 6.57 6.47 8.95
CA GLY A 36 7.36 5.73 7.97
C GLY A 36 6.91 6.07 6.54
N ARG A 37 7.85 6.04 5.59
CA ARG A 37 7.56 6.30 4.18
C ARG A 37 6.48 5.31 3.71
N ALA A 38 5.43 5.81 3.05
CA ALA A 38 4.47 4.95 2.37
C ALA A 38 5.19 4.16 1.27
N ASP A 39 4.95 2.85 1.23
CA ASP A 39 5.70 1.90 0.41
C ASP A 39 4.76 1.07 -0.48
N LEU A 40 5.20 0.79 -1.71
CA LEU A 40 4.44 0.13 -2.77
C LEU A 40 5.28 -0.99 -3.40
N ARG A 41 4.90 -2.24 -3.16
CA ARG A 41 5.58 -3.40 -3.72
C ARG A 41 4.98 -3.86 -5.02
N VAL A 42 5.86 -4.37 -5.85
CA VAL A 42 5.63 -4.95 -7.18
C VAL A 42 6.60 -6.12 -7.33
N ASP A 43 6.24 -7.08 -8.19
CA ASP A 43 7.06 -8.26 -8.49
C ASP A 43 8.30 -7.83 -9.29
N VAL A 44 9.39 -7.50 -8.60
CA VAL A 44 10.62 -6.98 -9.22
C VAL A 44 11.67 -8.06 -9.41
N ASN A 45 11.57 -9.16 -8.67
CA ASN A 45 12.38 -10.36 -8.88
C ASN A 45 11.84 -11.26 -10.02
N ARG A 46 10.61 -11.03 -10.48
CA ARG A 46 9.90 -11.74 -11.57
C ARG A 46 9.59 -13.20 -11.25
N ASP A 47 9.23 -13.49 -9.98
CA ASP A 47 8.84 -14.84 -9.53
C ASP A 47 7.33 -15.13 -9.61
N GLY A 48 6.54 -14.13 -10.03
CA GLY A 48 5.08 -14.19 -10.16
C GLY A 48 4.33 -13.71 -8.91
N ARG A 49 5.02 -13.40 -7.81
CA ARG A 49 4.43 -12.94 -6.54
C ARG A 49 4.91 -11.53 -6.21
N VAL A 50 4.14 -10.87 -5.35
CA VAL A 50 4.52 -9.59 -4.76
C VAL A 50 4.73 -9.82 -3.27
N ASP A 51 5.97 -9.77 -2.83
CA ASP A 51 6.34 -9.88 -1.44
C ASP A 51 6.23 -8.53 -0.72
N VAL A 52 5.48 -8.53 0.39
CA VAL A 52 5.30 -7.37 1.27
C VAL A 52 5.81 -7.63 2.70
N THR A 53 6.52 -8.75 2.92
CA THR A 53 6.91 -9.22 4.26
C THR A 53 8.38 -9.65 4.40
N ALA A 54 8.95 -10.39 3.44
CA ALA A 54 10.33 -10.91 3.54
C ALA A 54 11.38 -9.99 2.90
N GLY A 55 10.94 -9.02 2.10
CA GLY A 55 11.75 -8.01 1.46
C GLY A 55 12.37 -8.41 0.11
N SER A 56 11.99 -9.54 -0.50
CA SER A 56 12.56 -9.99 -1.80
C SER A 56 12.33 -8.99 -2.93
N ASP A 57 11.26 -8.19 -2.82
CA ASP A 57 10.90 -7.13 -3.74
C ASP A 57 11.38 -5.72 -3.33
N THR A 58 12.22 -5.57 -2.29
CA THR A 58 12.67 -4.23 -1.82
C THR A 58 13.76 -3.62 -2.69
N ALA A 59 14.81 -4.40 -2.97
CA ALA A 59 16.00 -3.85 -3.63
C ALA A 59 15.63 -3.33 -5.03
N GLY A 60 16.04 -2.12 -5.38
CA GLY A 60 15.85 -1.56 -6.72
C GLY A 60 14.39 -1.39 -7.18
N GLU A 61 13.41 -1.36 -6.27
CA GLU A 61 11.98 -1.29 -6.62
C GLU A 61 11.57 0.05 -7.27
N ASP A 62 12.27 1.14 -6.94
CA ASP A 62 12.14 2.46 -7.57
C ASP A 62 12.81 2.53 -8.97
N GLY A 63 13.29 1.41 -9.54
CA GLY A 63 14.07 1.38 -10.79
C GLY A 63 13.76 0.19 -11.72
N TRP A 64 14.48 0.13 -12.84
CA TRP A 64 14.36 -0.96 -13.81
C TRP A 64 15.71 -1.28 -14.48
N SER A 65 16.02 -2.57 -14.61
CA SER A 65 17.13 -3.13 -15.36
C SER A 65 16.71 -4.42 -16.09
N VAL A 66 17.60 -4.98 -16.91
CA VAL A 66 17.35 -6.26 -17.59
C VAL A 66 17.15 -7.39 -16.58
N GLU A 67 17.82 -7.34 -15.44
CA GLU A 67 17.81 -8.36 -14.39
C GLU A 67 16.66 -8.18 -13.41
N ARG A 68 16.20 -6.93 -13.19
CA ARG A 68 15.32 -6.60 -12.06
C ARG A 68 14.40 -5.42 -12.35
N GLY A 69 13.21 -5.44 -11.75
CA GLY A 69 12.19 -4.43 -11.96
C GLY A 69 10.96 -5.04 -12.61
N ALA A 70 9.80 -4.52 -12.22
CA ALA A 70 8.51 -5.11 -12.55
C ALA A 70 8.21 -5.05 -14.06
N VAL A 71 7.41 -6.01 -14.50
CA VAL A 71 6.92 -6.11 -15.89
C VAL A 71 5.40 -6.06 -15.85
N TYR A 72 4.82 -5.36 -16.83
CA TYR A 72 3.40 -5.44 -17.16
C TYR A 72 3.28 -5.66 -18.66
N LEU A 73 2.20 -6.32 -19.08
CA LEU A 73 1.92 -6.56 -20.49
C LEU A 73 0.85 -5.59 -20.98
N PRO A 74 0.87 -5.18 -22.26
CA PRO A 74 -0.31 -4.66 -22.93
C PRO A 74 -1.42 -5.71 -22.90
N ASN A 75 -2.59 -5.36 -22.35
CA ASN A 75 -3.76 -6.22 -22.22
C ASN A 75 -4.49 -6.25 -23.59
N ILE A 76 -3.99 -7.05 -24.53
CA ILE A 76 -4.31 -6.97 -25.98
C ILE A 76 -5.32 -8.01 -26.49
N ASP A 77 -5.80 -8.86 -25.60
CA ASP A 77 -6.82 -9.88 -25.78
C ASP A 77 -8.23 -9.38 -25.41
N ASP A 78 -9.26 -10.20 -25.69
CA ASP A 78 -10.68 -9.94 -25.40
C ASP A 78 -11.28 -11.20 -24.74
N ASP A 79 -11.04 -11.37 -23.45
CA ASP A 79 -11.46 -12.57 -22.69
C ASP A 79 -12.97 -12.79 -22.74
N ALA A 80 -13.70 -11.69 -22.57
CA ALA A 80 -15.16 -11.69 -22.59
C ALA A 80 -15.73 -11.85 -24.00
N LYS A 81 -14.89 -11.95 -25.06
CA LYS A 81 -15.26 -12.15 -26.47
C LYS A 81 -16.36 -11.20 -26.91
N ARG A 82 -16.21 -9.93 -26.50
CA ARG A 82 -17.19 -8.86 -26.72
C ARG A 82 -17.28 -8.49 -28.19
N CYS A 83 -16.22 -8.69 -28.96
CA CYS A 83 -16.20 -8.33 -30.37
C CYS A 83 -16.55 -9.49 -31.30
N PRO A 84 -17.39 -9.24 -32.32
CA PRO A 84 -17.58 -10.19 -33.40
C PRO A 84 -16.31 -10.25 -34.24
N VAL A 85 -15.90 -11.44 -34.67
CA VAL A 85 -14.79 -11.62 -35.64
C VAL A 85 -15.21 -11.35 -37.09
N SER A 86 -16.47 -10.96 -37.32
CA SER A 86 -17.03 -10.73 -38.66
C SER A 86 -18.02 -9.56 -38.66
N GLY A 87 -17.89 -8.71 -39.66
CA GLY A 87 -18.76 -7.57 -39.92
C GLY A 87 -19.96 -7.91 -40.81
N PRO A 88 -20.64 -6.87 -41.34
CA PRO A 88 -21.82 -7.03 -42.19
C PRO A 88 -21.58 -7.98 -43.38
N GLY A 89 -22.52 -8.90 -43.59
CA GLY A 89 -22.44 -9.90 -44.66
C GLY A 89 -21.43 -11.02 -44.41
N GLY A 90 -20.97 -11.22 -43.17
CA GLY A 90 -20.08 -12.34 -42.80
C GLY A 90 -18.64 -12.18 -43.27
N ARG A 91 -18.23 -10.96 -43.66
CA ARG A 91 -16.84 -10.66 -43.97
C ARG A 91 -16.03 -10.57 -42.68
N PRO A 92 -14.78 -11.07 -42.61
CA PRO A 92 -13.89 -10.82 -41.49
C PRO A 92 -13.76 -9.31 -41.22
N LEU A 93 -13.60 -8.94 -39.96
CA LEU A 93 -13.13 -7.59 -39.61
C LEU A 93 -11.68 -7.40 -40.07
N SER A 94 -11.28 -6.15 -40.29
CA SER A 94 -9.88 -5.81 -40.55
C SER A 94 -9.02 -5.94 -39.30
N ASP A 95 -7.71 -6.15 -39.48
CA ASP A 95 -6.73 -6.24 -38.38
C ASP A 95 -6.81 -5.04 -37.42
N ALA A 96 -7.12 -3.85 -37.94
CA ALA A 96 -7.27 -2.64 -37.12
C ALA A 96 -8.54 -2.65 -36.26
N GLU A 97 -9.65 -3.19 -36.77
CA GLU A 97 -10.91 -3.36 -36.02
C GLU A 97 -10.78 -4.46 -34.96
N LEU A 98 -10.08 -5.55 -35.28
CA LEU A 98 -9.76 -6.61 -34.32
C LEU A 98 -8.82 -6.09 -33.22
N ALA A 99 -7.71 -5.44 -33.58
CA ALA A 99 -6.74 -4.90 -32.63
C ALA A 99 -7.30 -3.76 -31.75
N ALA A 100 -8.31 -3.02 -32.23
CA ALA A 100 -9.03 -2.03 -31.43
C ALA A 100 -9.89 -2.67 -30.33
N CYS A 101 -10.19 -3.97 -30.42
CA CYS A 101 -10.95 -4.70 -29.42
C CYS A 101 -10.05 -5.50 -28.50
N ASN A 102 -9.60 -4.84 -27.43
CA ASN A 102 -8.85 -5.47 -26.37
C ASN A 102 -9.31 -4.99 -24.98
N ASP A 103 -9.04 -5.77 -23.94
CA ASP A 103 -9.37 -5.44 -22.56
C ASP A 103 -8.62 -4.18 -22.05
N GLY A 104 -7.44 -3.89 -22.61
CA GLY A 104 -6.70 -2.64 -22.37
C GLY A 104 -7.27 -1.39 -23.07
N SER A 105 -8.30 -1.51 -23.90
CA SER A 105 -8.82 -0.39 -24.72
C SER A 105 -9.75 0.56 -23.94
N ASP A 106 -10.30 0.11 -22.81
CA ASP A 106 -11.25 0.88 -21.99
C ASP A 106 -10.84 0.93 -20.50
N LYS A 107 -11.70 1.53 -19.66
CA LYS A 107 -11.41 1.79 -18.24
C LYS A 107 -12.19 0.89 -17.29
N LYS A 108 -12.48 -0.33 -17.72
CA LYS A 108 -13.14 -1.38 -16.93
C LYS A 108 -12.18 -2.55 -16.70
N VAL A 109 -12.60 -3.46 -15.83
CA VAL A 109 -12.01 -4.79 -15.68
C VAL A 109 -13.19 -5.76 -15.70
N ASN A 110 -13.26 -6.58 -16.74
CA ASN A 110 -14.46 -7.23 -17.26
C ASN A 110 -14.59 -8.70 -16.85
N GLY A 111 -14.02 -9.08 -15.70
CA GLY A 111 -14.15 -10.44 -15.19
C GLY A 111 -13.03 -10.81 -14.24
N THR A 112 -12.77 -12.12 -14.15
CA THR A 112 -11.62 -12.69 -13.42
C THR A 112 -10.43 -13.00 -14.32
N GLU A 113 -10.65 -13.14 -15.63
CA GLU A 113 -9.63 -13.44 -16.63
C GLU A 113 -8.83 -12.15 -16.88
N ASP A 114 -9.41 -11.10 -17.47
CA ASP A 114 -8.86 -9.73 -17.57
C ASP A 114 -8.21 -9.20 -16.26
N ALA A 115 -8.79 -9.54 -15.10
CA ALA A 115 -8.22 -9.19 -13.79
C ALA A 115 -6.91 -9.92 -13.40
N ALA A 116 -6.54 -10.99 -14.12
CA ALA A 116 -5.35 -11.81 -13.92
C ALA A 116 -4.15 -11.30 -14.73
N ASP A 117 -4.39 -10.71 -15.90
CA ASP A 117 -3.37 -10.13 -16.80
C ASP A 117 -2.82 -8.79 -16.27
N LEU A 118 -3.58 -8.14 -15.38
CA LEU A 118 -3.13 -6.94 -14.68
C LEU A 118 -1.94 -7.21 -13.73
N ALA A 119 -0.83 -6.51 -13.99
CA ALA A 119 0.31 -6.46 -13.08
C ALA A 119 -0.08 -5.93 -11.69
N ARG A 120 0.37 -6.62 -10.63
CA ARG A 120 -0.06 -6.37 -9.25
C ARG A 120 0.84 -5.37 -8.54
N ILE A 121 0.24 -4.30 -8.01
CA ILE A 121 0.86 -3.37 -7.05
C ILE A 121 0.22 -3.60 -5.67
N ARG A 122 1.02 -3.63 -4.60
CA ARG A 122 0.56 -3.79 -3.21
C ARG A 122 1.10 -2.67 -2.33
N SER A 123 0.24 -2.02 -1.53
CA SER A 123 0.70 -1.12 -0.48
C SER A 123 1.20 -1.90 0.73
N VAL A 124 2.37 -1.55 1.27
CA VAL A 124 2.82 -2.06 2.58
C VAL A 124 2.00 -1.39 3.69
N PRO A 125 1.48 -2.14 4.68
CA PRO A 125 0.78 -1.54 5.81
C PRO A 125 1.69 -0.62 6.63
N LEU A 126 1.33 0.66 6.72
CA LEU A 126 2.05 1.64 7.54
C LEU A 126 1.47 1.65 8.97
N PRO A 127 2.21 1.17 10.00
CA PRO A 127 1.70 1.09 11.36
C PRO A 127 1.54 2.48 12.00
N HIS A 128 0.81 2.53 13.12
CA HIS A 128 0.61 3.73 13.95
C HIS A 128 -0.02 4.97 13.25
N LEU A 129 -0.51 4.84 12.02
CA LEU A 129 -1.30 5.90 11.37
C LEU A 129 -2.51 6.33 12.23
N PRO A 130 -2.78 7.65 12.38
CA PRO A 130 -3.91 8.15 13.15
C PRO A 130 -5.26 7.79 12.51
N ALA A 131 -6.33 7.86 13.31
CA ALA A 131 -7.69 7.70 12.80
C ALA A 131 -8.00 8.78 11.74
N GLY A 132 -8.62 8.38 10.64
CA GLY A 132 -8.91 9.28 9.52
C GLY A 132 -7.72 9.59 8.59
N ALA A 133 -6.54 8.99 8.80
CA ALA A 133 -5.43 9.10 7.86
C ALA A 133 -5.83 8.66 6.45
N THR A 134 -5.42 9.44 5.45
CA THR A 134 -5.62 9.12 4.02
C THR A 134 -4.31 9.25 3.27
N GLY A 135 -4.06 8.31 2.35
CA GLY A 135 -3.01 8.40 1.32
C GLY A 135 -3.61 8.70 -0.04
N SER A 136 -2.75 8.91 -1.04
CA SER A 136 -3.19 8.91 -2.44
C SER A 136 -2.17 8.26 -3.36
N LEU A 137 -2.67 7.54 -4.38
CA LEU A 137 -1.87 6.94 -5.44
C LEU A 137 -2.09 7.73 -6.74
N LYS A 138 -1.02 8.01 -7.47
CA LYS A 138 -1.03 8.78 -8.73
C LYS A 138 0.02 8.22 -9.70
N LEU A 139 -0.38 8.01 -10.95
CA LEU A 139 0.56 7.88 -12.08
C LEU A 139 1.21 9.26 -12.32
N THR A 140 2.51 9.39 -12.03
CA THR A 140 3.29 10.62 -12.26
C THR A 140 3.74 10.76 -13.70
N THR A 141 4.03 9.64 -14.36
CA THR A 141 4.40 9.51 -15.78
C THR A 141 3.62 8.35 -16.43
N GLY A 142 3.67 8.22 -17.75
CA GLY A 142 3.16 7.04 -18.47
C GLY A 142 1.63 6.86 -18.51
N GLY A 143 0.83 7.76 -17.93
CA GLY A 143 -0.63 7.63 -17.82
C GLY A 143 -1.44 7.66 -19.13
N GLU A 144 -0.79 7.80 -20.29
CA GLU A 144 -1.36 7.60 -21.62
C GLU A 144 -1.19 6.16 -22.14
N ARG A 145 -0.27 5.39 -21.54
CA ARG A 145 0.11 4.02 -21.94
C ARG A 145 -0.28 2.96 -20.91
N ALA A 146 -0.85 3.37 -19.78
CA ALA A 146 -1.21 2.50 -18.68
C ALA A 146 -2.51 2.97 -18.02
N HIS A 147 -3.28 2.01 -17.51
CA HIS A 147 -4.43 2.25 -16.65
C HIS A 147 -4.17 1.64 -15.28
N LEU A 148 -4.56 2.36 -14.23
CA LEU A 148 -4.38 1.94 -12.85
C LEU A 148 -5.75 1.66 -12.25
N PHE A 149 -5.97 0.41 -11.87
CA PHE A 149 -7.22 -0.07 -11.31
C PHE A 149 -7.06 -0.34 -9.81
N LEU A 150 -7.86 0.33 -8.99
CA LEU A 150 -7.91 0.09 -7.55
C LEU A 150 -9.03 -0.90 -7.23
N LYS A 151 -8.70 -2.04 -6.61
CA LYS A 151 -9.69 -3.00 -6.11
C LYS A 151 -10.15 -2.61 -4.71
N ARG A 152 -11.43 -2.26 -4.54
CA ARG A 152 -12.09 -2.00 -3.24
C ARG A 152 -13.37 -2.80 -3.10
N ALA A 153 -13.53 -3.52 -1.99
CA ALA A 153 -14.74 -4.31 -1.69
C ALA A 153 -15.21 -5.17 -2.89
N GLY A 154 -14.26 -5.86 -3.54
CA GLY A 154 -14.50 -6.69 -4.73
C GLY A 154 -14.61 -5.93 -6.07
N LYS A 155 -14.83 -4.61 -6.06
CA LYS A 155 -15.02 -3.79 -7.27
C LYS A 155 -13.72 -3.15 -7.73
N TRP A 156 -13.56 -3.02 -9.05
CA TRP A 156 -12.46 -2.29 -9.69
C TRP A 156 -12.85 -0.85 -10.01
N ILE A 157 -11.94 0.09 -9.76
CA ILE A 157 -12.11 1.52 -10.05
C ILE A 157 -10.87 2.00 -10.81
N CYS A 158 -11.03 2.38 -12.09
CA CYS A 158 -9.95 3.03 -12.84
C CYS A 158 -9.68 4.43 -12.27
N GLY A 159 -8.43 4.73 -11.92
CA GLY A 159 -8.03 6.00 -11.32
C GLY A 159 -6.77 6.59 -11.93
N ARG A 160 -6.80 7.90 -12.26
CA ARG A 160 -5.57 8.71 -12.45
C ARG A 160 -5.05 9.29 -11.11
N ARG A 161 -5.93 9.35 -10.11
CA ARG A 161 -5.65 9.61 -8.70
C ARG A 161 -6.63 8.75 -7.89
N GLY A 162 -6.14 7.93 -6.96
CA GLY A 162 -6.97 7.16 -6.03
C GLY A 162 -6.69 7.57 -4.59
N VAL A 163 -7.72 7.86 -3.79
CA VAL A 163 -7.56 8.09 -2.34
C VAL A 163 -7.56 6.74 -1.62
N VAL A 164 -6.64 6.59 -0.65
CA VAL A 164 -6.50 5.40 0.18
C VAL A 164 -6.69 5.73 1.65
N GLY A 165 -7.94 5.67 2.10
CA GLY A 165 -8.28 5.62 3.53
C GLY A 165 -8.35 4.18 4.06
N ARG A 166 -8.27 4.04 5.40
CA ARG A 166 -8.72 2.85 6.13
C ARG A 166 -10.22 2.62 5.89
#